data_AF-A0A6G1R0F0-F1
#
_entry.id   AF-A0A6G1R0F0-F1
#
_cell.length_a   1.000
_cell.length_b   1.000
_cell.length_c   1.000
_cell.angle_alpha   90.00
_cell.angle_beta   90.00
_cell.angle_gamma   90.00
#
_symmetry.space_group_name_H-M   'P 1'
#
loop_
_entity.id
_entity.type
_entity.pdbx_description
1 polymer ?
#
loop_
_entity_poly.entity_id
_entity_poly.type
_entity_poly.pdbx_seq_one_letter_code
_entity_poly.pdbx_strand_id
1 'polypeptide(L)'
;MASASSDNALPSGGRIFSSIPDIFFIPEFVFGGLVWILVASTYVTPPNPLGWVMFVSVFCFLGTTIWFFIFLCGANKSYIWPTLDVGFHFVAAVFYLSASVDLAIITQLLSEFSTLASSFTFYRLDIAAVVMSYVATLLYFLHAIFSAIRWKRS
;
A
#
# COMPACT_ATOMS: atom_id res chain seq x y z
N MET A 1 -28.20 34.48 5.75
CA MET A 1 -27.42 33.56 6.62
C MET A 1 -27.16 32.30 5.81
N ALA A 2 -25.94 32.15 5.25
CA ALA A 2 -25.58 30.96 4.48
C ALA A 2 -25.21 29.84 5.45
N SER A 3 -25.82 28.67 5.28
CA SER A 3 -25.59 27.46 6.05
C SER A 3 -24.19 26.91 5.77
N ALA A 4 -23.28 27.08 6.72
CA ALA A 4 -22.02 26.35 6.79
C ALA A 4 -22.32 24.91 7.24
N SER A 5 -22.47 23.99 6.29
CA SER A 5 -22.58 22.57 6.57
C SER A 5 -22.10 21.76 5.37
N SER A 6 -20.86 21.27 5.38
CA SER A 6 -20.42 20.03 4.67
C SER A 6 -18.90 19.78 4.62
N ASP A 7 -18.06 20.34 5.49
CA ASP A 7 -16.61 20.02 5.48
C ASP A 7 -16.22 18.79 6.34
N ASN A 8 -17.15 18.20 7.09
CA ASN A 8 -16.84 17.14 8.05
C ASN A 8 -17.34 15.73 7.66
N ALA A 9 -17.90 15.56 6.46
CA ALA A 9 -18.38 14.24 6.00
C ALA A 9 -17.28 13.53 5.21
N LEU A 10 -17.04 12.25 5.51
CA LEU A 10 -16.13 11.40 4.74
C LEU A 10 -16.51 11.44 3.25
N PRO A 11 -15.55 11.69 2.33
CA PRO A 11 -15.84 11.70 0.91
C PRO A 11 -16.41 10.35 0.47
N SER A 12 -17.53 10.38 -0.25
CA SER A 12 -18.14 9.20 -0.85
C SER A 12 -18.31 9.40 -2.36
N GLY A 13 -18.31 8.32 -3.13
CA GLY A 13 -18.45 8.39 -4.58
C GLY A 13 -17.24 9.04 -5.27
N GLY A 14 -17.49 9.89 -6.27
CA GLY A 14 -16.43 10.47 -7.11
C GLY A 14 -15.45 11.42 -6.38
N ARG A 15 -15.80 11.91 -5.18
CA ARG A 15 -14.92 12.80 -4.39
C ARG A 15 -13.68 12.09 -3.84
N ILE A 16 -13.69 10.76 -3.77
CA ILE A 16 -12.54 9.92 -3.37
C ILE A 16 -11.34 10.17 -4.27
N PHE A 17 -11.58 10.43 -5.56
CA PHE A 17 -10.54 10.70 -6.55
C PHE A 17 -9.90 12.09 -6.44
N SER A 18 -10.39 12.95 -5.54
CA SER A 18 -9.91 14.33 -5.43
C SER A 18 -9.76 14.83 -3.99
N SER A 19 -10.12 14.01 -3.00
CA SER A 19 -10.05 14.38 -1.58
C SER A 19 -8.86 13.69 -0.93
N ILE A 20 -8.00 14.44 -0.26
CA ILE A 20 -6.96 13.88 0.60
C ILE A 20 -7.64 13.39 1.89
N PRO A 21 -7.35 12.18 2.37
CA PRO A 21 -6.32 11.23 1.93
C PRO A 21 -6.74 10.22 0.85
N ASP A 22 -8.02 10.10 0.54
CA ASP A 22 -8.56 8.99 -0.25
C ASP A 22 -8.00 8.93 -1.71
N ILE A 23 -7.39 10.01 -2.21
CA ILE A 23 -6.61 9.99 -3.47
C ILE A 23 -5.46 8.97 -3.46
N PHE A 24 -4.93 8.63 -2.28
CA PHE A 24 -3.83 7.67 -2.12
C PHE A 24 -4.24 6.22 -2.44
N PHE A 25 -5.53 5.87 -2.44
CA PHE A 25 -5.99 4.52 -2.79
C PHE A 25 -5.54 4.08 -4.19
N ILE A 26 -5.51 5.00 -5.18
CA ILE A 26 -5.09 4.67 -6.55
C ILE A 26 -3.61 4.29 -6.62
N PRO A 27 -2.66 5.15 -6.21
CA PRO A 27 -1.26 4.78 -6.25
C PRO A 27 -0.97 3.59 -5.32
N GLU A 28 -1.61 3.45 -4.16
CA GLU A 28 -1.47 2.27 -3.30
C GLU A 28 -1.89 0.97 -4.01
N PHE A 29 -2.96 1.01 -4.81
CA PHE A 29 -3.41 -0.11 -5.62
C PHE A 29 -2.40 -0.44 -6.74
N VAL A 30 -1.90 0.57 -7.44
CA VAL A 30 -0.93 0.39 -8.53
C VAL A 30 0.39 -0.17 -7.99
N PHE A 31 1.01 0.50 -7.02
CA PHE A 31 2.30 0.10 -6.48
C PHE A 31 2.19 -1.21 -5.69
N GLY A 32 1.14 -1.37 -4.89
CA GLY A 32 0.90 -2.63 -4.18
C GLY A 32 0.66 -3.79 -5.13
N GLY A 33 -0.09 -3.58 -6.22
CA GLY A 33 -0.30 -4.55 -7.29
C GLY A 33 1.00 -4.98 -7.98
N LEU A 34 1.85 -3.99 -8.31
CA LEU A 34 3.12 -4.24 -8.97
C LEU A 34 4.08 -5.08 -8.11
N VAL A 35 4.12 -4.85 -6.79
CA VAL A 35 5.05 -5.57 -5.90
C VAL A 35 4.82 -7.08 -5.95
N TRP A 36 3.61 -7.58 -5.69
CA TRP A 36 3.38 -9.02 -5.71
C TRP A 36 3.46 -9.62 -7.13
N ILE A 37 3.12 -8.88 -8.18
CA ILE A 37 3.29 -9.35 -9.57
C ILE A 37 4.79 -9.54 -9.89
N LEU A 38 5.63 -8.58 -9.50
CA LEU A 38 7.07 -8.66 -9.72
C LEU A 38 7.70 -9.80 -8.89
N VAL A 39 7.33 -9.95 -7.62
CA VAL A 39 7.83 -11.05 -6.77
C VAL A 39 7.31 -12.42 -7.26
N ALA A 40 6.08 -12.50 -7.77
CA ALA A 40 5.57 -13.71 -8.39
C ALA A 40 6.32 -14.06 -9.68
N SER A 41 6.77 -13.05 -10.44
CA SER A 41 7.54 -13.25 -11.68
C SER A 41 8.94 -13.84 -11.45
N THR A 42 9.49 -13.71 -10.24
CA THR A 42 10.72 -14.39 -9.80
C THR A 42 10.44 -15.73 -9.11
N TYR A 43 9.21 -16.25 -9.24
CA TYR A 43 8.75 -17.53 -8.67
C TYR A 43 8.87 -17.60 -7.15
N VAL A 44 8.92 -16.46 -6.46
CA VAL A 44 9.00 -16.39 -4.99
C VAL A 44 10.18 -17.24 -4.46
N THR A 45 11.35 -17.11 -5.10
CA THR A 45 12.56 -17.87 -4.75
C THR A 45 13.65 -16.95 -4.19
N PRO A 46 14.13 -17.16 -2.95
CA PRO A 46 13.79 -18.26 -2.04
C PRO A 46 12.41 -18.09 -1.36
N PRO A 47 11.71 -19.19 -1.01
CA PRO A 47 10.38 -19.12 -0.40
C PRO A 47 10.33 -18.36 0.93
N ASN A 48 11.40 -18.41 1.71
CA ASN A 48 11.59 -17.58 2.90
C ASN A 48 12.80 -16.67 2.64
N PRO A 49 12.65 -15.32 2.66
CA PRO A 49 11.52 -14.52 3.16
C PRO A 49 10.52 -14.05 2.10
N LEU A 50 10.65 -14.38 0.81
CA LEU A 50 9.78 -13.81 -0.23
C LEU A 50 8.29 -14.20 -0.09
N GLY A 51 7.99 -15.33 0.57
CA GLY A 51 6.62 -15.69 0.94
C GLY A 51 5.97 -14.68 1.88
N TRP A 52 6.74 -14.05 2.79
CA TRP A 52 6.26 -12.96 3.63
C TRP A 52 5.96 -11.71 2.81
N VAL A 53 6.86 -11.35 1.89
CA VAL A 53 6.67 -10.21 0.97
C VAL A 53 5.39 -10.39 0.13
N MET A 54 5.18 -11.59 -0.40
CA MET A 54 3.96 -11.95 -1.13
C MET A 54 2.71 -11.83 -0.26
N PHE A 55 2.74 -12.40 0.95
CA PHE A 55 1.62 -12.31 1.89
C PHE A 55 1.25 -10.86 2.18
N VAL A 56 2.23 -10.05 2.58
CA VAL A 56 2.03 -8.62 2.91
C VAL A 56 1.42 -7.89 1.71
N SER A 57 2.01 -8.04 0.53
CA SER A 57 1.61 -7.28 -0.64
C SER A 57 0.20 -7.63 -1.10
N VAL A 58 -0.16 -8.93 -1.15
CA VAL A 58 -1.52 -9.38 -1.50
C VAL A 58 -2.53 -9.01 -0.41
N PHE A 59 -2.19 -9.17 0.87
CA PHE A 59 -3.07 -8.81 1.99
C PHE A 59 -3.44 -7.33 1.95
N CYS A 60 -2.45 -6.46 1.83
CA CYS A 60 -2.67 -5.02 1.73
C CYS A 60 -3.41 -4.65 0.44
N PHE A 61 -3.09 -5.26 -0.70
CA PHE A 61 -3.80 -5.01 -1.96
C PHE A 61 -5.31 -5.33 -1.84
N LEU A 62 -5.66 -6.48 -1.27
CA LEU A 62 -7.05 -6.85 -1.02
C LEU A 62 -7.72 -5.93 0.00
N GLY A 63 -7.02 -5.61 1.10
CA GLY A 63 -7.53 -4.69 2.12
C GLY A 63 -7.84 -3.32 1.55
N THR A 64 -6.90 -2.72 0.81
CA THR A 64 -7.06 -1.42 0.14
C THR A 64 -8.18 -1.46 -0.89
N THR A 65 -8.33 -2.57 -1.62
CA THR A 65 -9.46 -2.78 -2.55
C THR A 65 -10.80 -2.77 -1.82
N ILE A 66 -10.91 -3.48 -0.70
CA ILE A 66 -12.11 -3.51 0.12
C ILE A 66 -12.43 -2.12 0.68
N TRP A 67 -11.43 -1.41 1.21
CA TRP A 67 -11.59 -0.04 1.72
C TRP A 67 -12.08 0.91 0.62
N PHE A 68 -11.46 0.84 -0.55
CA PHE A 68 -11.84 1.65 -1.71
C PHE A 68 -13.32 1.47 -2.06
N PHE A 69 -13.81 0.23 -2.15
CA PHE A 69 -15.22 -0.02 -2.45
C PHE A 69 -16.18 0.40 -1.33
N ILE A 70 -15.80 0.22 -0.06
CA ILE A 70 -16.60 0.67 1.09
C ILE A 70 -16.79 2.19 1.05
N PHE A 71 -15.71 2.93 0.79
CA PHE A 71 -15.74 4.40 0.68
C PHE A 71 -16.52 4.81 -0.57
N LEU A 72 -16.34 4.11 -1.70
CA LEU A 72 -17.04 4.38 -2.95
C LEU A 72 -18.56 4.24 -2.79
N CYS A 73 -19.02 3.19 -2.12
CA CYS A 73 -20.42 2.94 -1.81
C CYS A 73 -20.97 3.86 -0.69
N GLY A 74 -20.12 4.63 -0.02
CA GLY A 74 -20.52 5.53 1.07
C GLY A 74 -21.00 4.80 2.33
N ALA A 75 -20.51 3.58 2.57
CA ALA A 75 -20.83 2.78 3.76
C ALA A 75 -20.03 3.22 5.01
N ASN A 76 -19.24 4.28 4.89
CA ASN A 76 -18.29 4.79 5.87
C ASN A 76 -18.85 5.89 6.80
N LYS A 77 -20.16 5.90 7.10
CA LYS A 77 -20.83 7.03 7.78
C LYS A 77 -20.81 7.00 9.32
N SER A 78 -20.35 5.92 9.92
CA SER A 78 -20.27 5.76 11.39
C SER A 78 -19.02 6.43 12.00
N TYR A 79 -19.08 6.78 13.30
CA TYR A 79 -17.99 7.48 14.00
C TYR A 79 -16.67 6.70 14.09
N ILE A 80 -16.69 5.37 13.93
CA ILE A 80 -15.51 4.51 14.06
C ILE A 80 -14.64 4.48 12.80
N TRP A 81 -15.19 4.88 11.64
CA TRP A 81 -14.50 4.77 10.35
C TRP A 81 -13.21 5.57 10.27
N PRO A 82 -13.12 6.83 10.76
CA PRO A 82 -11.85 7.56 10.78
C PRO A 82 -10.75 6.84 11.57
N THR A 83 -11.07 6.24 12.72
CA THR A 83 -10.09 5.50 13.53
C THR A 83 -9.66 4.21 12.84
N LEU A 84 -10.62 3.48 12.25
CA LEU A 84 -10.35 2.23 11.54
C LEU A 84 -9.47 2.46 10.30
N ASP A 85 -9.72 3.57 9.59
CA ASP A 85 -8.94 4.01 8.44
C ASP A 85 -7.48 4.31 8.81
N VAL A 86 -7.24 5.05 9.89
CA VAL A 86 -5.88 5.28 10.42
C VAL A 86 -5.19 3.97 10.78
N GLY A 87 -5.89 3.10 11.51
CA GLY A 87 -5.33 1.83 11.97
C GLY A 87 -4.92 0.92 10.82
N PHE A 88 -5.77 0.77 9.81
CA PHE A 88 -5.48 -0.05 8.63
C PHE A 88 -4.25 0.46 7.88
N HIS A 89 -4.21 1.75 7.52
CA HIS A 89 -3.10 2.31 6.73
C HIS A 89 -1.79 2.32 7.53
N PHE A 90 -1.84 2.53 8.85
CA PHE A 90 -0.65 2.43 9.70
C PHE A 90 -0.10 1.00 9.75
N VAL A 91 -0.96 0.00 9.95
CA VAL A 91 -0.55 -1.42 9.94
C VAL A 91 0.00 -1.81 8.56
N ALA A 92 -0.65 -1.37 7.48
CA ALA A 92 -0.18 -1.59 6.12
C ALA A 92 1.21 -0.97 5.88
N ALA A 93 1.46 0.23 6.39
CA ALA A 93 2.77 0.88 6.30
C ALA A 93 3.86 0.07 7.03
N VAL A 94 3.59 -0.44 8.24
CA VAL A 94 4.54 -1.28 8.99
C VAL A 94 4.80 -2.61 8.27
N PHE A 95 3.75 -3.24 7.73
CA PHE A 95 3.88 -4.48 6.98
C PHE A 95 4.70 -4.27 5.70
N TYR A 96 4.41 -3.23 4.91
CA TYR A 96 5.17 -2.91 3.71
C TYR A 96 6.61 -2.51 4.01
N LEU A 97 6.87 -1.84 5.14
CA LEU A 97 8.23 -1.56 5.58
C LEU A 97 8.99 -2.86 5.85
N SER A 98 8.39 -3.81 6.57
CA SER A 98 8.99 -5.13 6.82
C SER A 98 9.27 -5.87 5.52
N ALA A 99 8.28 -5.95 4.62
CA ALA A 99 8.45 -6.61 3.32
C ALA A 99 9.55 -5.94 2.46
N SER A 100 9.66 -4.61 2.52
CA SER A 100 10.68 -3.86 1.77
C SER A 100 12.10 -4.18 2.27
N VAL A 101 12.28 -4.34 3.59
CA VAL A 101 13.58 -4.74 4.16
C VAL A 101 13.97 -6.14 3.69
N ASP A 102 13.04 -7.11 3.75
CA ASP A 102 13.31 -8.47 3.31
C ASP A 102 13.65 -8.54 1.82
N LEU A 103 12.91 -7.80 0.99
CA LEU A 103 13.13 -7.74 -0.45
C LEU A 103 14.47 -7.07 -0.78
N ALA A 104 14.88 -6.03 -0.04
CA ALA A 104 16.18 -5.38 -0.18
C ALA A 104 17.34 -6.33 0.16
N ILE A 105 17.21 -7.13 1.23
CA ILE A 105 18.21 -8.13 1.61
C ILE A 105 18.36 -9.19 0.51
N ILE A 106 17.27 -9.74 0.00
CA ILE A 106 17.30 -10.73 -1.08
C ILE A 106 17.89 -10.16 -2.37
N THR A 107 17.52 -8.93 -2.73
CA THR A 107 18.08 -8.25 -3.91
C THR A 107 19.59 -8.09 -3.79
N GLN A 108 20.09 -7.71 -2.61
CA GLN A 108 21.53 -7.57 -2.36
C GLN A 108 22.26 -8.91 -2.48
N LEU A 109 21.70 -9.99 -1.94
CA LEU A 109 22.28 -11.34 -2.08
C LEU A 109 22.32 -11.80 -3.54
N LEU A 110 21.26 -11.53 -4.32
CA LEU A 110 21.21 -11.90 -5.74
C LEU A 110 22.21 -11.11 -6.60
N SER A 111 22.61 -9.91 -6.16
CA SER A 111 23.60 -9.09 -6.86
C SER A 111 24.94 -9.81 -7.05
N GLU A 112 25.33 -10.67 -6.11
CA GLU A 112 26.59 -11.45 -6.14
C GLU A 112 26.59 -12.52 -7.25
N PHE A 113 25.40 -13.00 -7.63
CA PHE A 113 25.20 -14.04 -8.65
C PHE A 113 24.71 -13.47 -10.00
N SER A 114 24.69 -12.15 -10.15
CA SER A 114 24.11 -11.44 -11.31
C SER A 114 24.91 -11.56 -12.61
N THR A 115 26.04 -12.28 -12.61
CA THR A 115 26.88 -12.53 -13.79
C THR A 115 26.29 -13.56 -14.76
N LEU A 116 25.32 -14.37 -14.33
CA LEU A 116 24.55 -15.28 -15.17
C LEU A 116 23.35 -14.55 -15.79
N ALA A 117 23.11 -14.78 -17.09
CA ALA A 117 22.06 -14.09 -17.84
C ALA A 117 20.64 -14.26 -17.24
N SER A 118 20.33 -15.43 -16.68
CA SER A 118 19.05 -15.70 -15.99
C SER A 118 18.94 -14.92 -14.68
N SER A 119 19.98 -14.95 -13.85
CA SER A 119 20.05 -14.23 -12.58
C SER A 119 19.99 -12.71 -12.77
N PHE A 120 20.51 -12.19 -13.88
CA PHE A 120 20.48 -10.76 -14.19
C PHE A 120 19.07 -10.23 -14.43
N THR A 121 18.18 -11.03 -15.03
CA THR A 121 16.77 -10.65 -15.23
C THR A 121 16.02 -10.63 -13.90
N PHE A 122 16.19 -11.66 -13.06
CA PHE A 122 15.57 -11.70 -11.72
C PHE A 122 16.07 -10.56 -10.84
N TYR A 123 17.36 -10.26 -10.86
CA TYR A 123 17.92 -9.13 -10.13
C TYR A 123 17.26 -7.79 -10.50
N ARG A 124 16.99 -7.54 -11.78
CA ARG A 124 16.29 -6.33 -12.24
C ARG A 124 14.83 -6.28 -11.77
N LEU A 125 14.14 -7.42 -11.79
CA LEU A 125 12.76 -7.53 -11.30
C LEU A 125 12.69 -7.27 -9.79
N ASP A 126 13.62 -7.84 -9.03
CA ASP A 126 13.71 -7.64 -7.58
C ASP A 126 14.05 -6.18 -7.24
N ILE A 127 14.99 -5.52 -7.95
CA ILE A 127 15.24 -4.08 -7.79
C ILE A 127 13.95 -3.27 -7.99
N ALA A 128 13.22 -3.54 -9.09
CA ALA A 128 11.97 -2.84 -9.36
C ALA A 128 10.97 -3.08 -8.22
N ALA A 129 10.85 -4.32 -7.75
CA ALA A 129 9.95 -4.66 -6.65
C ALA A 129 10.33 -3.95 -5.34
N VAL A 130 11.62 -3.83 -5.00
CA VAL A 130 12.12 -3.06 -3.86
C VAL A 130 11.71 -1.59 -3.95
N VAL A 131 11.93 -0.97 -5.11
CA VAL A 131 11.57 0.45 -5.29
C VAL A 131 10.06 0.63 -5.13
N MET A 132 9.25 -0.23 -5.75
CA MET A 132 7.79 -0.15 -5.64
C MET A 132 7.30 -0.43 -4.22
N SER A 133 7.94 -1.33 -3.46
CA SER A 133 7.54 -1.64 -2.08
C SER A 133 7.86 -0.50 -1.12
N TYR A 134 8.98 0.21 -1.31
CA TYR A 134 9.27 1.43 -0.54
C TYR A 134 8.33 2.58 -0.90
N VAL A 135 7.96 2.73 -2.18
CA VAL A 135 6.93 3.70 -2.59
C VAL A 135 5.58 3.36 -1.96
N ALA A 136 5.16 2.09 -1.97
CA ALA A 136 3.95 1.64 -1.28
C ALA A 136 4.00 1.93 0.22
N THR A 137 5.12 1.63 0.89
CA THR A 137 5.35 1.97 2.31
C THR A 137 5.10 3.46 2.57
N LEU A 138 5.68 4.33 1.74
CA LEU A 138 5.55 5.78 1.88
C LEU A 138 4.09 6.22 1.68
N LEU A 139 3.40 5.66 0.69
CA LEU A 139 1.99 5.99 0.41
C LEU A 139 1.09 5.62 1.58
N TYR A 140 1.18 4.37 2.08
CA TYR A 140 0.42 3.94 3.25
C TYR A 140 0.72 4.80 4.48
N PHE A 141 1.99 5.18 4.67
CA PHE A 141 2.39 6.04 5.79
C PHE A 141 1.81 7.46 5.68
N LEU A 142 1.87 8.07 4.49
CA LEU A 142 1.25 9.38 4.24
C LEU A 142 -0.27 9.31 4.40
N HIS A 143 -0.91 8.26 3.88
CA HIS A 143 -2.34 8.02 4.06
C HIS A 143 -2.68 7.96 5.55
N ALA A 144 -1.95 7.17 6.34
CA ALA A 144 -2.15 7.09 7.79
C ALA A 144 -2.01 8.45 8.50
N ILE A 145 -1.01 9.27 8.14
CA ILE A 145 -0.82 10.62 8.69
C ILE A 145 -2.02 11.51 8.37
N PHE A 146 -2.42 11.58 7.10
CA PHE A 146 -3.52 12.45 6.69
C PHE A 146 -4.86 11.97 7.25
N SER A 147 -5.08 10.66 7.35
CA SER A 147 -6.23 10.08 8.06
C SER A 147 -6.21 10.42 9.55
N ALA A 148 -5.04 10.45 10.20
CA ALA A 148 -4.94 10.81 11.61
C ALA A 148 -5.23 12.30 11.83
N ILE A 149 -4.77 13.17 10.92
CA ILE A 149 -5.12 14.59 10.92
C ILE A 149 -6.64 14.77 10.73
N ARG A 150 -7.26 14.01 9.82
CA ARG A 150 -8.72 14.01 9.60
C ARG A 150 -9.48 13.53 10.84
N TRP A 151 -9.04 12.43 11.44
CA TRP A 151 -9.65 11.89 12.65
C TRP A 151 -9.61 12.86 13.82
N LYS A 152 -8.48 13.55 14.04
CA LYS A 152 -8.35 14.57 15.12
C LYS A 152 -9.29 15.77 14.94
N ARG A 153 -9.74 16.05 13.72
CA ARG A 153 -10.64 17.17 13.39
C ARG A 153 -12.13 16.79 13.45
N SER A 154 -12.44 15.49 13.54
CA SER A 154 -13.82 14.94 13.62
C SER A 154 -14.31 14.89 15.05
#